data_AF-A0A920JGD9-F1
#
_entry.id   AF-A0A920JGD9-F1
#
_cell.length_a   1.000
_cell.length_b   1.000
_cell.length_c   1.000
_cell.angle_alpha   90.00
_cell.angle_beta   90.00
_cell.angle_gamma   90.00
#
_symmetry.space_group_name_H-M   'P 1'
#
loop_
_entity.id
_entity.type
_entity.pdbx_description
1 polymer ?
#
loop_
_entity_poly.entity_id
_entity_poly.type
_entity_poly.pdbx_seq_one_letter_code
_entity_poly.pdbx_strand_id
1 'polypeptide(L)'
;MLSRGTGHLVYTSSIAATVGNAGMSAYSSSKAGLTRFAESLRMELRYTPLNVTILHLGPVDTKMWDDIDKDPLMQRGVNRAMKLGFMAIANPSKVARATLRAVERNKREVRLPKRMASNAALNGFSTRVYNALLAGIDFREEAGKSRVS
;
A
#
# COMPACT_ATOMS: atom_id res chain seq x y z
N MET A 1 -18.78 -5.55 8.66
CA MET A 1 -17.54 -5.74 9.45
C MET A 1 -17.63 -5.03 10.79
N LEU A 2 -17.94 -3.73 10.82
CA LEU A 2 -18.20 -3.00 12.07
C LEU A 2 -19.26 -3.68 12.95
N SER A 3 -20.43 -3.99 12.39
CA SER A 3 -21.49 -4.74 13.09
C SER A 3 -21.07 -6.12 13.60
N ARG A 4 -20.03 -6.72 13.01
CA ARG A 4 -19.50 -8.04 13.39
C ARG A 4 -18.41 -7.93 14.45
N GLY A 5 -17.91 -6.73 14.75
CA GLY A 5 -16.80 -6.53 15.69
C GLY A 5 -15.46 -7.12 15.23
N THR A 6 -15.30 -7.46 13.94
CA THR A 6 -14.03 -8.01 13.43
C THR A 6 -13.92 -7.92 11.90
N GLY A 7 -12.71 -7.67 11.41
CA GLY A 7 -12.39 -7.71 9.99
C GLY A 7 -11.03 -7.10 9.65
N HIS A 8 -10.58 -7.37 8.43
CA HIS A 8 -9.33 -6.84 7.90
C HIS A 8 -9.53 -6.40 6.45
N LEU A 9 -9.28 -5.13 6.17
CA LEU A 9 -9.31 -4.58 4.82
C LEU A 9 -7.90 -4.59 4.23
N VAL A 10 -7.75 -5.18 3.04
CA VAL A 10 -6.46 -5.25 2.33
C VAL A 10 -6.58 -4.51 1.01
N TYR A 11 -5.72 -3.51 0.81
CA TYR A 11 -5.68 -2.69 -0.40
C TYR A 11 -4.45 -3.00 -1.25
N THR A 12 -4.66 -3.39 -2.50
CA THR A 12 -3.57 -3.68 -3.45
C THR A 12 -3.14 -2.41 -4.19
N SER A 13 -2.17 -1.71 -3.61
CA SER A 13 -1.50 -0.55 -4.17
C SER A 13 -0.20 -0.94 -4.92
N SER A 14 0.59 0.06 -5.29
CA SER A 14 1.84 -0.12 -6.02
C SER A 14 2.96 0.71 -5.40
N ILE A 15 4.21 0.35 -5.69
CA ILE A 15 5.36 1.23 -5.49
C ILE A 15 5.28 2.49 -6.37
N ALA A 16 4.52 2.45 -7.48
CA ALA A 16 4.24 3.63 -8.31
C ALA A 16 3.40 4.69 -7.59
N ALA A 17 2.83 4.37 -6.42
CA ALA A 17 2.12 5.33 -5.58
C ALA A 17 3.05 6.31 -4.85
N THR A 18 4.35 6.02 -4.75
CA THR A 18 5.28 6.79 -3.91
C THR A 18 6.18 7.74 -4.69
N VAL A 19 6.25 7.61 -6.02
CA VAL A 19 7.06 8.47 -6.87
C VAL A 19 6.43 8.57 -8.25
N GLY A 20 6.52 9.74 -8.88
CA GLY A 20 6.05 9.94 -10.25
C GLY A 20 6.85 9.08 -11.23
N ASN A 21 6.15 8.35 -12.09
CA ASN A 21 6.75 7.56 -13.16
C ASN A 21 6.28 8.08 -14.51
N ALA A 22 7.23 8.44 -15.38
CA ALA A 22 6.92 8.83 -16.76
C ALA A 22 6.12 7.72 -17.46
N GLY A 23 5.14 8.10 -18.29
CA GLY A 23 4.26 7.14 -18.99
C GLY A 23 3.17 6.47 -18.13
N MET A 24 3.18 6.67 -16.80
CA MET A 24 2.21 6.05 -15.88
C MET A 24 1.45 7.07 -15.04
N SER A 25 1.15 8.26 -15.55
CA SER A 25 0.51 9.33 -14.77
C SER A 25 -0.83 8.89 -14.17
N ALA A 26 -1.76 8.40 -14.99
CA ALA A 26 -3.08 7.94 -14.54
C ALA A 26 -2.97 6.76 -13.55
N TYR A 27 -2.11 5.79 -13.85
CA TYR A 27 -1.89 4.64 -12.97
C TYR A 27 -1.29 5.06 -11.62
N SER A 28 -0.22 5.86 -11.63
CA SER A 28 0.46 6.36 -10.43
C SER A 28 -0.51 7.18 -9.57
N SER A 29 -1.29 8.08 -10.18
CA SER A 29 -2.32 8.86 -9.50
C SER A 29 -3.38 7.99 -8.84
N SER A 30 -3.90 6.97 -9.55
CA SER A 30 -4.90 6.05 -8.99
C SER A 30 -4.37 5.28 -7.78
N LYS A 31 -3.12 4.80 -7.83
CA LYS A 31 -2.49 4.04 -6.74
C LYS A 31 -2.07 4.93 -5.58
N ALA A 32 -1.66 6.17 -5.84
CA ALA A 32 -1.44 7.18 -4.82
C ALA A 32 -2.75 7.52 -4.09
N GLY A 33 -3.82 7.78 -4.83
CA GLY A 33 -5.16 8.03 -4.27
C GLY A 33 -5.64 6.86 -3.40
N LEU A 34 -5.52 5.62 -3.90
CA LEU A 34 -5.87 4.42 -3.13
C LEU A 34 -5.07 4.29 -1.83
N THR A 35 -3.77 4.59 -1.89
CA THR A 35 -2.90 4.57 -0.70
C THR A 35 -3.37 5.57 0.34
N ARG A 36 -3.60 6.82 -0.06
CA ARG A 36 -4.03 7.89 0.85
C ARG A 36 -5.42 7.63 1.42
N PHE A 37 -6.33 7.12 0.60
CA PHE A 37 -7.63 6.66 1.06
C PHE A 37 -7.52 5.60 2.15
N ALA A 38 -6.73 4.54 1.92
CA ALA A 38 -6.57 3.47 2.89
C ALA A 38 -5.85 3.91 4.18
N GLU A 39 -4.91 4.86 4.07
CA GLU A 39 -4.26 5.46 5.25
C GLU A 39 -5.25 6.29 6.08
N SER A 40 -6.07 7.14 5.44
CA SER A 40 -7.13 7.92 6.12
C SER A 40 -8.13 6.98 6.78
N LEU A 41 -8.63 5.98 6.05
CA LEU A 41 -9.58 5.02 6.57
C LEU A 41 -9.02 4.26 7.78
N ARG A 42 -7.74 3.90 7.77
CA ARG A 42 -7.08 3.28 8.93
C ARG A 42 -7.06 4.20 10.15
N MET A 43 -6.93 5.51 9.94
CA MET A 43 -6.98 6.50 11.03
C MET A 43 -8.38 6.64 11.59
N GLU A 44 -9.39 6.70 10.72
CA GLU A 44 -10.81 6.71 11.09
C GLU A 44 -11.23 5.44 11.84
N LEU A 45 -10.63 4.29 11.50
CA LEU A 45 -10.95 3.00 12.11
C LEU A 45 -10.07 2.63 13.30
N ARG A 46 -9.16 3.50 13.73
CA ARG A 46 -8.13 3.19 14.74
C ARG A 46 -8.67 2.57 16.03
N TYR A 47 -9.82 3.05 16.52
CA TYR A 47 -10.44 2.59 17.77
C TYR A 47 -11.58 1.59 17.52
N THR A 48 -11.59 0.98 16.35
CA THR A 48 -12.50 -0.12 16.01
C THR A 48 -11.72 -1.42 15.97
N PRO A 49 -12.38 -2.59 16.06
CA PRO A 49 -11.71 -3.89 15.93
C PRO A 49 -11.33 -4.24 14.47
N LEU A 50 -11.30 -3.26 13.56
CA LEU A 50 -10.97 -3.46 12.16
C LEU A 50 -9.52 -3.07 11.87
N ASN A 51 -8.84 -3.93 11.11
CA ASN A 51 -7.48 -3.68 10.66
C ASN A 51 -7.43 -3.28 9.18
N VAL A 52 -6.40 -2.53 8.80
CA VAL A 52 -6.17 -2.11 7.41
C VAL A 52 -4.71 -2.38 7.03
N THR A 53 -4.51 -3.11 5.93
CA THR A 53 -3.19 -3.36 5.32
C THR A 53 -3.15 -2.81 3.90
N ILE A 54 -2.05 -2.13 3.57
CA ILE A 54 -1.77 -1.66 2.20
C ILE A 54 -0.60 -2.47 1.63
N LEU A 55 -0.81 -3.07 0.46
CA LEU A 55 0.22 -3.77 -0.30
C LEU A 55 0.81 -2.79 -1.32
N HIS A 56 2.08 -2.42 -1.19
CA HIS A 56 2.81 -1.70 -2.23
C HIS A 56 3.63 -2.70 -3.04
N LEU A 57 3.07 -3.10 -4.18
CA LEU A 57 3.67 -4.09 -5.05
C LEU A 57 4.42 -3.41 -6.19
N GLY A 58 5.65 -3.85 -6.43
CA GLY A 58 6.38 -3.70 -7.68
C GLY A 58 5.91 -4.71 -8.71
N PRO A 59 6.72 -4.97 -9.74
CA PRO A 59 6.40 -5.95 -10.78
C PRO A 59 6.07 -7.32 -10.18
N VAL A 60 4.98 -7.93 -10.64
CA VAL A 60 4.56 -9.29 -10.27
C VAL A 60 4.37 -10.08 -11.55
N ASP A 61 4.89 -11.30 -11.57
CA ASP A 61 4.83 -12.23 -12.71
C ASP A 61 3.37 -12.62 -13.01
N THR A 62 2.72 -11.81 -13.84
CA THR A 62 1.29 -11.85 -14.19
C THR A 62 1.12 -11.25 -15.59
N LYS A 63 0.02 -11.59 -16.26
CA LYS A 63 -0.30 -11.07 -17.61
C LYS A 63 -0.27 -9.54 -17.72
N MET A 64 -0.60 -8.81 -16.65
CA MET A 64 -0.51 -7.35 -16.63
C MET A 64 0.92 -6.86 -16.88
N TRP A 65 1.92 -7.59 -16.37
CA TRP A 65 3.32 -7.21 -16.54
C TRP A 65 3.81 -7.44 -17.97
N ASP A 66 3.32 -8.49 -18.62
CA ASP A 66 3.65 -8.82 -20.01
C ASP A 66 3.27 -7.69 -20.98
N ASP A 67 2.19 -6.96 -20.68
CA ASP A 67 1.74 -5.83 -21.51
C ASP A 67 2.53 -4.55 -21.22
N ILE A 68 2.99 -4.35 -19.97
CA ILE A 68 3.83 -3.21 -19.59
C ILE A 68 5.25 -3.35 -20.13
N ASP A 69 5.78 -4.57 -20.23
CA ASP A 69 7.13 -4.84 -20.75
C ASP A 69 7.27 -4.58 -22.26
N LYS A 70 6.17 -4.35 -22.99
CA LYS A 70 6.19 -4.08 -24.43
C LYS A 70 6.47 -2.62 -24.80
N ASP A 71 6.42 -1.67 -23.86
CA ASP A 71 6.76 -0.26 -24.11
C ASP A 71 8.29 -0.04 -24.03
N PRO A 72 8.97 0.33 -25.15
CA PRO A 72 10.42 0.46 -25.19
C PRO A 72 11.00 1.51 -24.23
N LEU A 73 10.26 2.59 -23.93
CA LEU A 73 10.71 3.64 -23.02
C LEU A 73 10.65 3.16 -21.57
N MET A 74 9.55 2.48 -21.20
CA MET A 74 9.40 1.87 -19.89
C MET A 74 10.42 0.76 -19.67
N GLN A 75 10.66 -0.06 -20.68
CA GLN A 75 11.58 -1.20 -20.61
C GLN A 75 13.01 -0.78 -20.29
N ARG A 76 13.51 0.34 -20.84
CA ARG A 76 14.84 0.88 -20.48
C ARG A 76 14.94 1.25 -19.00
N GLY A 77 13.95 1.94 -18.46
CA GLY A 77 13.91 2.35 -17.05
C GLY A 77 13.81 1.15 -16.11
N VAL A 78 12.90 0.23 -16.43
CA VAL A 78 12.69 -1.02 -15.68
C VAL A 78 13.96 -1.88 -15.69
N ASN A 79 14.57 -2.10 -16.86
CA ASN A 79 15.79 -2.91 -16.98
C ASN A 79 16.95 -2.31 -16.18
N ARG A 80 17.11 -0.99 -16.18
CA ARG A 80 18.12 -0.33 -15.35
C ARG A 80 17.85 -0.54 -13.86
N ALA A 81 16.60 -0.37 -13.42
CA ALA A 81 16.23 -0.59 -12.02
C ALA A 81 16.34 -2.07 -11.59
N MET A 82 16.10 -3.03 -12.50
CA MET A 82 16.33 -4.45 -12.28
C MET A 82 17.83 -4.75 -12.15
N LYS A 83 18.65 -4.23 -13.07
CA LYS A 83 20.12 -4.40 -13.08
C LYS A 83 20.79 -3.81 -11.83
N LEU A 84 20.31 -2.65 -11.38
CA LEU A 84 20.79 -2.01 -10.14
C LEU A 84 20.22 -2.66 -8.87
N GLY A 85 19.40 -3.71 -9.01
CA GLY A 85 18.83 -4.41 -7.86
C GLY A 85 17.77 -3.61 -7.10
N PHE A 86 17.21 -2.56 -7.68
CA PHE A 86 16.10 -1.82 -7.07
C PHE A 86 14.76 -2.54 -7.28
N MET A 87 14.51 -3.11 -8.47
CA MET A 87 13.28 -3.85 -8.78
C MET A 87 13.53 -5.33 -8.97
N ALA A 88 12.56 -6.17 -8.59
CA ALA A 88 12.51 -7.60 -8.89
C ALA A 88 11.07 -7.97 -9.21
N ILE A 89 10.90 -8.86 -10.18
CA ILE A 89 9.61 -9.47 -10.47
C ILE A 89 9.28 -10.44 -9.33
N ALA A 90 8.18 -10.19 -8.64
CA ALA A 90 7.70 -11.04 -7.56
C ALA A 90 6.85 -12.19 -8.10
N ASN A 91 7.07 -13.39 -7.57
CA ASN A 91 6.17 -14.52 -7.82
C ASN A 91 4.80 -14.28 -7.13
N PRO A 92 3.65 -14.52 -7.79
CA PRO A 92 2.32 -14.32 -7.23
C PRO A 92 2.07 -15.05 -5.91
N SER A 93 2.52 -16.30 -5.79
CA SER A 93 2.38 -17.08 -4.55
C SER A 93 3.18 -16.47 -3.40
N LYS A 94 4.31 -15.80 -3.69
CA LYS A 94 5.07 -15.04 -2.68
C LYS A 94 4.30 -13.81 -2.22
N VAL A 95 3.61 -13.12 -3.13
CA VAL A 95 2.72 -12.00 -2.79
C VAL A 95 1.58 -12.49 -1.90
N ALA A 96 0.87 -13.54 -2.30
CA ALA A 96 -0.22 -14.13 -1.52
C ALA A 96 0.22 -14.52 -0.09
N ARG A 97 1.33 -15.24 0.05
CA ARG A 97 1.90 -15.60 1.37
C ARG A 97 2.29 -14.37 2.19
N ALA A 98 2.80 -13.32 1.55
CA ALA A 98 3.13 -12.07 2.25
C ALA A 98 1.88 -11.34 2.74
N THR A 99 0.81 -11.35 1.95
CA THR A 99 -0.50 -10.80 2.31
C THR A 99 -1.10 -11.53 3.50
N LEU A 100 -1.15 -12.87 3.48
CA LEU A 100 -1.69 -13.67 4.59
C LEU A 100 -0.95 -13.37 5.90
N ARG A 101 0.39 -13.40 5.88
CA ARG A 101 1.21 -13.06 7.05
C ARG A 101 1.04 -11.61 7.52
N ALA A 102 0.65 -10.71 6.63
CA ALA A 102 0.40 -9.32 6.99
C ALA A 102 -0.95 -9.17 7.69
N VAL A 103 -1.96 -9.89 7.22
CA VAL A 103 -3.26 -10.00 7.87
C VAL A 103 -3.11 -10.61 9.26
N GLU A 104 -2.49 -11.79 9.36
CA GLU A 104 -2.27 -12.50 10.64
C GLU A 104 -1.53 -11.66 11.69
N ARG A 105 -0.61 -10.78 11.25
CA ARG A 105 0.22 -9.97 12.14
C ARG A 105 -0.24 -8.51 12.23
N ASN A 106 -1.42 -8.18 11.73
CA ASN A 106 -1.96 -6.81 11.69
C ASN A 106 -0.95 -5.78 11.14
N LYS A 107 -0.20 -6.18 10.11
CA LYS A 107 0.80 -5.29 9.50
C LYS A 107 0.11 -4.23 8.68
N ARG A 108 0.37 -2.99 9.05
CA ARG A 108 -0.05 -1.77 8.34
C ARG A 108 0.27 -1.79 6.84
N GLU A 109 1.47 -2.23 6.48
CA GLU A 109 1.97 -2.16 5.11
C GLU A 109 2.82 -3.38 4.75
N VAL A 110 2.70 -3.83 3.51
CA VAL A 110 3.59 -4.82 2.87
C VAL A 110 4.23 -4.18 1.66
N ARG A 111 5.55 -4.28 1.53
CA ARG A 111 6.28 -3.76 0.36
C ARG A 111 7.10 -4.85 -0.29
N LEU A 112 6.86 -5.06 -1.58
CA LEU A 112 7.58 -6.04 -2.39
C LEU A 112 8.03 -5.37 -3.68
N PRO A 113 9.34 -5.39 -4.02
CA PRO A 113 10.44 -5.99 -3.26
C PRO A 113 10.82 -5.17 -2.01
N LYS A 114 11.27 -5.85 -0.95
CA LYS A 114 11.64 -5.20 0.35
C LYS A 114 12.75 -4.16 0.22
N ARG A 115 13.62 -4.28 -0.78
CA ARG A 115 14.76 -3.39 -1.03
C ARG A 115 14.38 -1.97 -1.45
N MET A 116 13.13 -1.74 -1.87
CA MET A 116 12.61 -0.37 -2.08
C MET A 116 11.91 0.21 -0.84
N ALA A 117 11.97 -0.47 0.31
CA ALA A 117 11.27 0.00 1.52
C ALA A 117 11.85 1.31 2.09
N SER A 118 13.12 1.64 1.85
CA SER A 118 13.76 2.86 2.35
C SER A 118 13.18 4.13 1.69
N ASN A 119 13.06 4.15 0.36
CA ASN A 119 12.43 5.27 -0.37
C ASN A 119 10.96 5.45 0.06
N ALA A 120 10.24 4.35 0.26
CA ALA A 120 8.86 4.42 0.71
C ALA A 120 8.71 4.85 2.18
N ALA A 121 9.71 4.58 3.04
CA ALA A 121 9.70 5.05 4.43
C ALA A 121 9.80 6.58 4.53
N LEU A 122 10.53 7.22 3.63
CA LEU A 122 10.58 8.69 3.51
C LEU A 122 9.22 9.26 3.08
N ASN A 123 8.58 8.65 2.09
CA ASN A 123 7.26 9.07 1.59
C ASN A 123 6.11 8.93 2.60
N GLY A 124 6.25 8.02 3.57
CA GLY A 124 5.29 7.82 4.66
C GLY A 124 5.56 8.69 5.90
N PHE A 125 6.62 9.49 5.91
CA PHE A 125 7.02 10.24 7.11
C PHE A 125 5.97 11.26 7.56
N SER A 126 5.49 12.10 6.64
CA SER A 126 4.46 13.11 6.92
C SER A 126 3.18 12.48 7.49
N THR A 127 2.74 11.37 6.91
CA THR A 127 1.57 10.62 7.40
C THR A 127 1.80 10.05 8.79
N ARG A 128 3.01 9.57 9.11
CA ARG A 128 3.32 9.08 10.46
C ARG A 128 3.28 10.20 11.49
N VAL A 129 3.82 11.37 11.16
CA VAL A 129 3.77 12.56 12.03
C VAL A 129 2.31 12.96 12.25
N TYR A 130 1.53 13.13 11.18
CA TYR A 130 0.11 13.47 11.29
C TYR A 130 -0.69 12.43 12.09
N ASN A 131 -0.42 11.15 11.87
CA ASN A 131 -1.02 10.05 12.60
C ASN A 131 -0.63 10.02 14.09
N ALA A 132 0.54 10.54 14.46
CA ALA A 132 0.95 10.69 15.86
C ALA A 132 0.20 11.84 16.54
N LEU A 133 0.02 12.98 15.85
CA LEU A 133 -0.74 14.13 16.35
C LEU A 133 -2.19 13.78 16.65
N LEU A 134 -2.76 12.81 15.94
CA LEU A 134 -4.13 12.36 16.10
C LEU A 134 -4.29 11.17 17.08
N ALA A 135 -3.23 10.77 17.78
CA ALA A 135 -3.34 9.77 18.82
C ALA A 135 -4.23 10.29 19.97
N GLY A 136 -5.12 9.45 20.49
CA GLY A 136 -6.12 9.81 21.49
C GLY A 136 -7.47 10.30 20.93
N ILE A 137 -7.54 10.73 19.67
CA ILE A 137 -8.78 11.29 19.08
C ILE A 137 -9.57 10.21 18.33
N ASP A 138 -10.72 9.79 18.86
CA ASP A 138 -11.63 8.90 18.16
C ASP A 138 -12.50 9.67 17.16
N PHE A 139 -12.03 9.75 15.91
CA PHE A 139 -12.75 10.41 14.82
C PHE A 139 -14.18 9.91 14.61
N ARG A 140 -14.51 8.67 14.96
CA ARG A 140 -15.87 8.17 14.80
C ARG A 140 -16.76 8.73 15.89
N GLU A 141 -16.29 8.72 17.13
CA GLU A 141 -16.99 9.29 18.27
C GLU A 141 -17.19 10.81 18.10
N GLU A 142 -16.13 11.54 17.75
CA GLU A 142 -16.18 12.99 17.49
C GLU A 142 -17.10 13.37 16.33
N ALA A 143 -17.25 12.48 15.33
CA ALA A 143 -18.17 12.66 14.21
C ALA A 143 -19.61 12.20 14.52
N GLY A 144 -19.94 11.89 15.78
CA GLY A 144 -21.26 11.43 16.21
C GLY A 144 -21.66 10.04 15.67
N LYS A 145 -20.68 9.24 15.21
CA LYS A 145 -20.92 7.86 14.76
C LYS A 145 -20.90 6.96 15.99
N SER A 146 -21.78 5.95 16.01
CA SER A 146 -21.86 5.03 17.16
C SER A 146 -20.50 4.37 17.44
N ARG A 147 -20.16 4.33 18.74
CA ARG A 147 -19.11 3.45 19.26
C ARG A 147 -19.47 2.02 18.88
N VAL A 148 -18.51 1.32 18.27
CA VAL A 148 -18.62 -0.12 18.05
C VAL A 148 -18.12 -0.76 19.34
N SER A 149 -19.07 -1.14 20.20
CA SER A 149 -18.83 -1.90 21.43
C SER A 149 -18.16 -3.24 21.15
#